data_AF-A0A379K4Z0-F1
#
_entry.id   AF-A0A379K4Z0-F1
#
_cell.length_a   1.000
_cell.length_b   1.000
_cell.length_c   1.000
_cell.angle_alpha   90.00
_cell.angle_beta   90.00
_cell.angle_gamma   90.00
#
_symmetry.space_group_name_H-M   'P 1'
#
loop_
_entity.id
_entity.type
_entity.pdbx_description
1 polymer ?
#
loop_
_entity_poly.entity_id
_entity_poly.type
_entity_poly.pdbx_seq_one_letter_code
_entity_poly.pdbx_strand_id
1 'polypeptide(L)'
;MGKSQRHGRLPLTNPSIATPFRLRLRLHYKAARVGGVMRIHREGTLIIEIRKAEKADVPAILDLVRGKAEFDGCLNSLQSTEADIEEAFFSEQPKAFALLTMKSGEAVGIATYYSIYSTFIAKPGIWLDDLFVYPQFRGSGVGEALLSELCILAQNTGCGRIDWIVATDNDRGRSFYERSGARIFEEVRRARLDECAINALAEKAHNKAMHPTSG
;
A
#
# COMPACT_ATOMS: atom_id res chain seq x y z
N MET A 1 47.54 21.47 -13.35
CA MET A 1 47.09 20.79 -12.12
C MET A 1 45.59 21.04 -11.95
N GLY A 2 44.74 20.19 -12.55
CA GLY A 2 43.28 20.29 -12.45
C GLY A 2 42.75 19.28 -11.43
N LYS A 3 42.19 19.74 -10.32
CA LYS A 3 41.58 18.89 -9.30
C LYS A 3 40.21 18.42 -9.79
N SER A 4 40.11 17.14 -10.15
CA SER A 4 38.86 16.44 -10.39
C SER A 4 38.08 16.31 -9.08
N GLN A 5 36.95 17.01 -8.97
CA GLN A 5 35.99 16.85 -7.89
C GLN A 5 35.29 15.50 -8.07
N ARG A 6 35.65 14.53 -7.22
CA ARG A 6 34.88 13.30 -7.05
C ARG A 6 33.48 13.68 -6.56
N HIS A 7 32.49 13.49 -7.42
CA HIS A 7 31.08 13.55 -7.03
C HIS A 7 30.85 12.46 -5.99
N GLY A 8 30.57 12.87 -4.76
CA GLY A 8 30.10 11.97 -3.71
C GLY A 8 28.81 11.31 -4.19
N ARG A 9 28.84 9.98 -4.32
CA ARG A 9 27.65 9.18 -4.58
C ARG A 9 26.77 9.31 -3.33
N LEU A 10 25.72 10.12 -3.40
CA LEU A 10 24.69 10.16 -2.37
C LEU A 10 24.16 8.72 -2.21
N PRO A 11 24.06 8.18 -1.00
CA PRO A 11 23.39 6.91 -0.81
C PRO A 11 21.92 7.06 -1.29
N LEU A 12 21.36 5.99 -1.85
CA LEU A 12 19.93 5.89 -2.20
C LEU A 12 19.06 5.82 -0.93
N THR A 13 19.34 6.66 0.07
CA THR A 13 18.49 6.81 1.24
C THR A 13 17.28 7.62 0.82
N ASN A 14 16.13 6.96 0.89
CA ASN A 14 14.80 7.48 0.62
C ASN A 14 14.61 8.86 1.31
N PRO A 15 14.40 9.97 0.57
CA PRO A 15 14.21 11.28 1.18
C PRO A 15 12.89 11.28 1.96
N SER A 16 13.04 11.07 3.28
CA SER A 16 12.06 11.20 4.36
C SER A 16 10.57 11.08 3.98
N ILE A 17 10.13 9.83 3.85
CA ILE A 17 8.75 9.42 4.18
C ILE A 17 8.52 9.48 5.71
N ALA A 18 9.45 10.03 6.50
CA ALA A 18 9.55 9.78 7.94
C ALA A 18 8.94 10.86 8.85
N THR A 19 8.53 12.04 8.36
CA THR A 19 8.01 13.07 9.27
C THR A 19 6.64 12.66 9.83
N PRO A 20 6.47 12.48 11.16
CA PRO A 20 5.18 12.14 11.71
C PRO A 20 4.22 13.32 11.53
N PHE A 21 3.05 13.04 10.98
CA PHE A 21 1.95 13.99 10.90
C PHE A 21 0.66 13.25 11.28
N ARG A 22 -0.22 13.92 12.02
CA ARG A 22 -1.53 13.42 12.42
C ARG A 22 -2.58 14.30 11.76
N LEU A 23 -3.40 13.74 10.88
CA LEU A 23 -4.55 14.42 10.33
C LEU A 23 -5.81 13.96 11.08
N ARG A 24 -6.58 14.92 11.62
CA ARG A 24 -7.94 14.64 12.12
C ARG A 24 -8.95 15.07 11.06
N LEU A 25 -9.68 14.11 10.53
CA LEU A 25 -10.78 14.34 9.60
C LEU A 25 -12.11 14.22 10.31
N ARG A 26 -13.03 15.14 10.00
CA ARG A 26 -14.44 15.01 10.30
C ARG A 26 -15.13 14.48 9.07
N LEU A 27 -15.44 13.19 9.07
CA LEU A 27 -16.22 12.57 8.01
C LEU A 27 -17.68 12.51 8.42
N HIS A 28 -18.55 13.01 7.54
CA HIS A 28 -19.99 12.93 7.71
C HIS A 28 -20.47 11.67 7.00
N TYR A 29 -21.20 10.81 7.70
CA TYR A 29 -21.74 9.58 7.12
C TYR A 29 -23.26 9.52 7.30
N LYS A 30 -23.94 8.90 6.32
CA LYS A 30 -25.36 8.55 6.39
C LYS A 30 -25.45 7.03 6.47
N ALA A 31 -25.92 6.48 7.60
CA ALA A 31 -26.17 5.04 7.71
C ALA A 31 -27.32 4.60 6.79
N ALA A 32 -27.21 3.43 6.15
CA ALA A 32 -28.22 2.86 5.26
C ALA A 32 -28.98 1.67 5.89
N ARG A 33 -30.23 1.49 5.45
CA ARG A 33 -31.28 0.59 5.98
C ARG A 33 -30.90 -0.90 5.99
N VAL A 34 -31.22 -1.60 7.08
CA VAL A 34 -31.57 -3.03 7.08
C VAL A 34 -32.82 -3.20 7.96
N GLY A 35 -33.90 -3.76 7.41
CA GLY A 35 -35.05 -4.23 8.18
C GLY A 35 -35.93 -3.16 8.85
N GLY A 36 -36.78 -2.47 8.07
CA GLY A 36 -38.17 -2.13 8.42
C GLY A 36 -38.53 -1.27 9.65
N VAL A 37 -37.62 -0.93 10.56
CA VAL A 37 -37.95 -0.20 11.80
C VAL A 37 -37.40 1.23 11.76
N MET A 38 -38.29 2.21 11.86
CA MET A 38 -37.95 3.63 11.99
C MET A 38 -37.30 3.88 13.36
N ARG A 39 -36.01 4.23 13.37
CA ARG A 39 -35.30 4.79 14.53
C ARG A 39 -34.75 6.16 14.16
N ILE A 40 -34.87 7.10 15.10
CA ILE A 40 -34.47 8.51 14.99
C ILE A 40 -33.03 8.62 14.45
N HIS A 41 -32.86 9.38 13.37
CA HIS A 41 -31.56 9.66 12.75
C HIS A 41 -30.71 10.51 13.69
N ARG A 42 -29.54 10.01 14.10
CA ARG A 42 -28.44 10.87 14.57
C ARG A 42 -27.46 11.05 13.42
N GLU A 43 -27.40 12.27 12.88
CA GLU A 43 -26.20 12.72 12.17
C GLU A 43 -25.03 12.64 13.15
N GLY A 44 -24.03 11.83 12.81
CA GLY A 44 -22.84 11.64 13.61
C GLY A 44 -21.62 12.20 12.89
N THR A 45 -20.78 12.95 13.61
CA THR A 45 -19.42 13.24 13.14
C THR A 45 -18.54 12.03 13.46
N LEU A 46 -18.06 11.31 12.44
CA LEU A 46 -16.96 10.37 12.62
C LEU A 46 -15.67 11.19 12.69
N ILE A 47 -15.08 11.26 13.88
CA ILE A 47 -13.73 11.77 14.05
C ILE A 47 -12.80 10.60 13.74
N ILE A 48 -12.10 10.71 12.63
CA ILE A 48 -11.16 9.71 12.16
C ILE A 48 -9.78 10.36 12.09
N GLU A 49 -8.80 9.68 12.68
CA GLU A 49 -7.40 10.09 12.61
C GLU A 49 -6.69 9.26 11.54
N ILE A 50 -5.89 9.89 10.70
CA ILE A 50 -4.98 9.20 9.79
C ILE A 50 -3.56 9.51 10.23
N ARG A 51 -2.75 8.45 10.36
CA ARG A 51 -1.35 8.55 10.76
C ARG A 51 -0.55 7.41 10.15
N LYS A 52 0.78 7.56 10.18
CA LYS A 52 1.70 6.46 9.91
C LYS A 52 1.56 5.40 11.01
N ALA A 53 1.73 4.14 10.63
CA ALA A 53 1.87 3.06 11.59
C ALA A 53 3.18 3.22 12.38
N GLU A 54 3.13 2.82 13.64
CA GLU A 54 4.26 2.74 14.55
C GLU A 54 4.47 1.26 14.92
N LYS A 55 5.63 0.91 15.50
CA LYS A 55 5.94 -0.47 15.86
C LYS A 55 4.89 -1.13 16.77
N ALA A 56 4.22 -0.34 17.61
CA ALA A 56 3.13 -0.81 18.46
C ALA A 56 1.88 -1.27 17.68
N ASP A 57 1.75 -0.90 16.40
CA ASP A 57 0.63 -1.27 15.54
C ASP A 57 0.83 -2.59 14.78
N VAL A 58 1.95 -3.29 14.95
CA VAL A 58 2.23 -4.56 14.25
C VAL A 58 1.05 -5.54 14.31
N PRO A 59 0.41 -5.79 15.48
CA PRO A 59 -0.76 -6.66 15.54
C PRO A 59 -1.94 -6.14 14.70
N ALA A 60 -2.21 -4.83 14.78
CA ALA A 60 -3.30 -4.20 14.03
C ALA A 60 -3.06 -4.22 12.52
N ILE A 61 -1.81 -4.07 12.07
CA ILE A 61 -1.42 -4.21 10.67
C ILE A 61 -1.72 -5.64 10.21
N LEU A 62 -1.27 -6.66 10.96
CA LEU A 62 -1.50 -8.05 10.59
C LEU A 62 -3.00 -8.37 10.50
N ASP A 63 -3.80 -7.87 11.45
CA ASP A 63 -5.25 -8.09 11.46
C ASP A 63 -5.95 -7.43 10.26
N LEU A 64 -5.55 -6.21 9.89
CA LEU A 64 -6.09 -5.52 8.71
C LEU A 64 -5.67 -6.20 7.40
N VAL A 65 -4.43 -6.68 7.30
CA VAL A 65 -3.95 -7.48 6.16
C VAL A 65 -4.69 -8.82 6.08
N ARG A 66 -4.98 -9.45 7.22
CA ARG A 66 -5.82 -10.66 7.27
C ARG A 66 -7.24 -10.38 6.78
N GLY A 67 -7.86 -9.29 7.23
CA GLY A 67 -9.18 -8.87 6.76
C GLY A 67 -9.21 -8.55 5.25
N LYS A 68 -8.11 -8.02 4.71
CA LYS A 68 -7.93 -7.82 3.27
C LYS A 68 -7.81 -9.15 2.52
N ALA A 69 -7.00 -10.09 3.02
CA ALA A 69 -6.85 -11.41 2.41
C ALA A 69 -8.16 -12.21 2.43
N GLU A 70 -8.97 -12.09 3.49
CA GLU A 70 -10.31 -12.67 3.55
C GLU A 70 -11.25 -12.02 2.52
N PHE A 71 -11.24 -10.68 2.41
CA PHE A 71 -12.04 -9.97 1.42
C PHE A 71 -11.68 -10.34 -0.04
N ASP A 72 -10.39 -10.55 -0.32
CA ASP A 72 -9.89 -10.96 -1.64
C ASP A 72 -10.03 -12.48 -1.89
N GLY A 73 -10.53 -13.25 -0.92
CA GLY A 73 -10.67 -14.71 -1.04
C GLY A 73 -9.35 -15.48 -1.04
N CYS A 74 -8.26 -14.87 -0.57
CA CYS A 74 -6.90 -15.42 -0.61
C CYS A 74 -6.30 -15.66 0.79
N LEU A 75 -7.14 -15.80 1.82
CA LEU A 75 -6.71 -16.02 3.21
C LEU A 75 -5.74 -17.21 3.37
N ASN A 76 -5.95 -18.30 2.62
CA ASN A 76 -5.07 -19.48 2.65
C ASN A 76 -3.65 -19.21 2.10
N SER A 77 -3.46 -18.10 1.38
CA SER A 77 -2.16 -17.66 0.87
C SER A 77 -1.46 -16.68 1.82
N LEU A 78 -2.10 -16.25 2.90
CA LEU A 78 -1.49 -15.37 3.88
C LEU A 78 -0.51 -16.14 4.76
N GLN A 79 0.78 -15.83 4.61
CA GLN A 79 1.87 -16.46 5.37
C GLN A 79 2.51 -15.50 6.38
N SER A 80 2.26 -14.20 6.25
CA SER A 80 2.92 -13.16 7.05
C SER A 80 2.63 -13.33 8.55
N THR A 81 3.67 -13.20 9.36
CA THR A 81 3.60 -13.14 10.81
C THR A 81 3.83 -11.71 11.32
N GLU A 82 3.64 -11.48 12.62
CA GLU A 82 3.99 -10.20 13.26
C GLU A 82 5.50 -9.91 13.16
N ALA A 83 6.35 -10.93 13.28
CA ALA A 83 7.79 -10.80 13.15
C ALA A 83 8.21 -10.36 11.74
N ASP A 84 7.55 -10.90 10.70
CA ASP A 84 7.80 -10.49 9.30
C ASP A 84 7.41 -9.03 9.07
N ILE A 85 6.29 -8.59 9.64
CA ILE A 85 5.83 -7.20 9.57
C ILE A 85 6.80 -6.29 10.31
N GLU A 86 7.22 -6.67 11.52
CA GLU A 86 8.18 -5.90 12.30
C GLU A 86 9.49 -5.66 11.52
N GLU A 87 10.05 -6.72 10.95
CA GLU A 87 11.28 -6.66 10.17
C GLU A 87 11.11 -5.84 8.88
N ALA A 88 9.99 -6.02 8.16
CA ALA A 88 9.77 -5.34 6.90
C ALA A 88 9.41 -3.84 7.06
N PHE A 89 8.72 -3.45 8.13
CA PHE A 89 8.18 -2.09 8.29
C PHE A 89 8.97 -1.23 9.27
N PHE A 90 9.68 -1.83 10.23
CA PHE A 90 10.27 -1.12 11.36
C PHE A 90 11.76 -1.45 11.62
N SER A 91 12.45 -2.05 10.64
CA SER A 91 13.92 -2.20 10.66
C SER A 91 14.65 -0.88 10.37
N GLU A 92 15.98 -0.88 10.46
CA GLU A 92 16.81 0.30 10.10
C GLU A 92 16.63 0.73 8.64
N GLN A 93 16.28 -0.22 7.76
CA GLN A 93 16.00 0.02 6.34
C GLN A 93 14.64 -0.61 5.98
N PRO A 94 13.52 0.07 6.31
CA PRO A 94 12.19 -0.46 6.04
C PRO A 94 11.98 -0.74 4.56
N LYS A 95 11.40 -1.90 4.27
CA LYS A 95 11.03 -2.36 2.93
C LYS A 95 9.62 -1.92 2.54
N ALA A 96 8.74 -1.72 3.53
CA ALA A 96 7.37 -1.30 3.35
C ALA A 96 6.93 -0.33 4.46
N PHE A 97 5.82 0.36 4.23
CA PHE A 97 5.24 1.34 5.13
C PHE A 97 3.73 1.17 5.20
N ALA A 98 3.10 1.65 6.27
CA ALA A 98 1.65 1.65 6.42
C ALA A 98 1.12 3.01 6.89
N LEU A 99 0.00 3.43 6.31
CA LEU A 99 -0.90 4.43 6.88
C LEU A 99 -2.07 3.71 7.53
N LEU A 100 -2.45 4.14 8.74
CA LEU A 100 -3.59 3.63 9.46
C LEU A 100 -4.65 4.71 9.61
N THR A 101 -5.89 4.27 9.48
CA THR A 101 -7.05 5.03 9.91
C THR A 101 -7.44 4.58 11.30
N MET A 102 -7.54 5.50 12.26
CA MET A 102 -7.90 5.23 13.64
C MET A 102 -9.28 5.82 13.96
N LYS A 103 -10.12 5.04 14.65
CA LYS A 103 -11.38 5.49 15.22
C LYS A 103 -11.41 5.10 16.70
N SER A 104 -11.53 6.09 17.58
CA SER A 104 -11.58 5.86 19.03
C SER A 104 -10.41 5.00 19.56
N GLY A 105 -9.23 5.14 18.96
CA GLY A 105 -8.02 4.37 19.33
C GLY A 105 -7.85 3.03 18.60
N GLU A 106 -8.84 2.57 17.84
CA GLU A 106 -8.79 1.31 17.09
C GLU A 106 -8.45 1.56 15.62
N ALA A 107 -7.60 0.71 15.03
CA ALA A 107 -7.29 0.78 13.61
C ALA A 107 -8.42 0.18 12.78
N VAL A 108 -9.00 0.97 11.87
CA VAL A 108 -10.20 0.60 11.10
C VAL A 108 -9.97 0.49 9.59
N GLY A 109 -8.78 0.88 9.14
CA GLY A 109 -8.35 0.79 7.74
C GLY A 109 -6.85 1.00 7.60
N ILE A 110 -6.29 0.49 6.51
CA ILE A 110 -4.88 0.49 6.20
C ILE A 110 -4.63 0.84 4.74
N ALA A 111 -3.51 1.51 4.48
CA ALA A 111 -2.85 1.51 3.19
C ALA A 111 -1.39 1.06 3.37
N THR A 112 -1.00 -0.10 2.83
CA THR A 112 0.39 -0.57 2.80
C THR A 112 1.03 -0.18 1.47
N TYR A 113 2.29 0.29 1.51
CA TYR A 113 2.94 0.80 0.32
C TYR A 113 4.47 0.72 0.42
N TYR A 114 5.13 0.78 -0.74
CA TYR A 114 6.59 0.85 -0.84
C TYR A 114 7.02 1.68 -2.05
N SER A 115 8.31 2.03 -2.09
CA SER A 115 8.87 2.88 -3.14
C SER A 115 9.17 2.07 -4.40
N ILE A 116 8.85 2.65 -5.56
CA ILE A 116 9.24 2.17 -6.90
C ILE A 116 9.92 3.29 -7.67
N TYR A 117 10.46 2.99 -8.85
CA TYR A 117 11.04 4.00 -9.73
C TYR A 117 10.59 3.79 -11.18
N SER A 118 10.20 4.87 -11.85
CA SER A 118 9.88 4.86 -13.27
C SER A 118 11.06 5.36 -14.07
N THR A 119 11.67 4.50 -14.87
CA THR A 119 12.72 4.89 -15.81
C THR A 119 12.19 5.75 -16.96
N PHE A 120 10.88 5.70 -17.24
CA PHE A 120 10.27 6.43 -18.34
C PHE A 120 9.94 7.88 -17.94
N ILE A 121 9.51 8.08 -16.69
CA ILE A 121 9.21 9.41 -16.13
C ILE A 121 10.47 9.99 -15.43
N ALA A 122 11.49 9.16 -15.21
CA ALA A 122 12.71 9.48 -14.47
C ALA A 122 12.43 10.04 -13.06
N LYS A 123 11.42 9.48 -12.38
CA LYS A 123 10.97 9.90 -11.05
C LYS A 123 10.72 8.69 -10.14
N PRO A 124 10.87 8.85 -8.82
CA PRO A 124 10.35 7.88 -7.86
C PRO A 124 8.83 7.75 -8.01
N GLY A 125 8.28 6.68 -7.50
CA GLY A 125 6.85 6.43 -7.41
C GLY A 125 6.53 5.61 -6.17
N ILE A 126 5.24 5.38 -5.97
CA ILE A 126 4.73 4.53 -4.90
C ILE A 126 4.02 3.33 -5.52
N TRP A 127 4.29 2.15 -4.98
CA TRP A 127 3.41 1.00 -5.16
C TRP A 127 2.49 0.90 -3.95
N LEU A 128 1.18 0.97 -4.19
CA LEU A 128 0.15 0.73 -3.18
C LEU A 128 -0.20 -0.77 -3.21
N ASP A 129 0.19 -1.49 -2.17
CA ASP A 129 0.07 -2.95 -2.11
C ASP A 129 -1.32 -3.37 -1.60
N ASP A 130 -1.72 -2.84 -0.44
CA ASP A 130 -3.07 -3.02 0.09
C ASP A 130 -3.73 -1.68 0.40
N LEU A 131 -5.00 -1.55 0.03
CA LEU A 131 -5.92 -0.54 0.56
C LEU A 131 -7.15 -1.26 1.10
N PHE A 132 -7.34 -1.25 2.41
CA PHE A 132 -8.43 -1.95 3.06
C PHE A 132 -9.08 -1.14 4.16
N VAL A 133 -10.39 -1.27 4.27
CA VAL A 133 -11.22 -0.66 5.31
C VAL A 133 -12.25 -1.69 5.73
N TYR A 134 -12.42 -1.89 7.04
CA TYR A 134 -13.42 -2.83 7.53
C TYR A 134 -14.82 -2.46 7.01
N PRO A 135 -15.67 -3.46 6.68
CA PRO A 135 -16.95 -3.24 6.00
C PRO A 135 -17.85 -2.17 6.64
N GLN A 136 -17.92 -2.13 7.96
CA GLN A 136 -18.74 -1.19 8.73
C GLN A 136 -18.31 0.28 8.63
N PHE A 137 -17.11 0.56 8.11
CA PHE A 137 -16.60 1.91 7.87
C PHE A 137 -16.58 2.28 6.38
N ARG A 138 -17.01 1.39 5.47
CA ARG A 138 -17.06 1.69 4.03
C ARG A 138 -18.18 2.68 3.72
N GLY A 139 -17.99 3.46 2.66
CA GLY A 139 -18.96 4.50 2.25
C GLY A 139 -18.97 5.75 3.15
N SER A 140 -18.05 5.83 4.13
CA SER A 140 -17.88 7.00 5.01
C SER A 140 -16.74 7.93 4.60
N GLY A 141 -16.05 7.67 3.47
CA GLY A 141 -14.91 8.45 3.00
C GLY A 141 -13.53 7.99 3.50
N VAL A 142 -13.47 6.96 4.36
CA VAL A 142 -12.18 6.47 4.92
C VAL A 142 -11.16 6.05 3.86
N GLY A 143 -11.58 5.25 2.87
CA GLY A 143 -10.67 4.79 1.81
C GLY A 143 -10.15 5.93 0.93
N GLU A 144 -11.00 6.92 0.66
CA GLU A 144 -10.61 8.13 -0.07
C GLU A 144 -9.60 8.96 0.73
N ALA A 145 -9.79 9.05 2.05
CA ALA A 145 -8.88 9.77 2.92
C ALA A 145 -7.50 9.10 3.03
N LEU A 146 -7.44 7.77 3.11
CA LEU A 146 -6.18 7.01 3.04
C LEU A 146 -5.44 7.25 1.71
N LEU A 147 -6.17 7.13 0.59
CA LEU A 147 -5.59 7.35 -0.73
C LEU A 147 -5.13 8.81 -0.91
N SER A 148 -5.89 9.77 -0.41
CA SER A 148 -5.54 11.19 -0.44
C SER A 148 -4.25 11.47 0.33
N GLU A 149 -4.06 10.87 1.51
CA GLU A 149 -2.81 11.02 2.26
C GLU A 149 -1.62 10.37 1.56
N LEU A 150 -1.84 9.26 0.86
CA LEU A 150 -0.79 8.68 0.01
C LEU A 150 -0.41 9.61 -1.15
N CYS A 151 -1.38 10.31 -1.74
CA CYS A 151 -1.14 11.34 -2.76
C CYS A 151 -0.36 12.55 -2.22
N ILE A 152 -0.70 13.02 -1.01
CA ILE A 152 0.03 14.11 -0.34
C ILE A 152 1.48 13.69 -0.07
N LEU A 153 1.69 12.46 0.41
CA LEU A 153 3.02 11.89 0.61
C LEU A 153 3.79 11.82 -0.71
N ALA A 154 3.19 11.32 -1.78
CA ALA A 154 3.79 11.27 -3.11
C ALA A 154 4.19 12.65 -3.63
N GLN A 155 3.33 13.66 -3.43
CA GLN A 155 3.63 15.04 -3.81
C GLN A 155 4.85 15.58 -3.05
N ASN A 156 4.88 15.38 -1.73
CA ASN A 156 5.95 15.87 -0.86
C ASN A 156 7.30 15.20 -1.12
N THR A 157 7.31 13.96 -1.62
CA THR A 157 8.54 13.23 -1.96
C THR A 157 8.92 13.34 -3.44
N GLY A 158 8.18 14.13 -4.24
CA GLY A 158 8.47 14.32 -5.66
C GLY A 158 8.17 13.09 -6.53
N CYS A 159 7.31 12.18 -6.05
CA CYS A 159 6.88 11.02 -6.82
C CYS A 159 6.12 11.43 -8.08
N GLY A 160 6.38 10.72 -9.18
CA GLY A 160 5.71 10.94 -10.47
C GLY A 160 4.43 10.14 -10.65
N ARG A 161 4.22 9.06 -9.88
CA ARG A 161 3.04 8.20 -9.95
C ARG A 161 2.84 7.35 -8.69
N ILE A 162 1.61 6.86 -8.54
CA ILE A 162 1.24 5.78 -7.61
C ILE A 162 0.60 4.68 -8.46
N ASP A 163 1.08 3.45 -8.34
CA ASP A 163 0.58 2.29 -9.08
C ASP A 163 0.02 1.23 -8.12
N TRP A 164 -1.01 0.50 -8.53
CA TRP A 164 -1.56 -0.67 -7.83
C TRP A 164 -2.28 -1.60 -8.82
N ILE A 165 -2.79 -2.72 -8.31
CA ILE A 165 -3.56 -3.70 -9.08
C ILE A 165 -4.99 -3.74 -8.57
N VAL A 166 -5.94 -3.79 -9.49
CA VAL A 166 -7.36 -3.99 -9.21
C VAL A 166 -7.76 -5.36 -9.76
N ALA A 167 -8.39 -6.19 -8.94
CA ALA A 167 -8.92 -7.47 -9.40
C ALA A 167 -10.03 -7.26 -10.45
N THR A 168 -10.09 -8.14 -11.45
CA THR A 168 -11.02 -7.98 -12.59
C THR A 168 -12.49 -8.09 -12.20
N ASP A 169 -12.78 -8.72 -11.07
CA ASP A 169 -14.11 -8.89 -10.48
C ASP A 169 -14.44 -7.83 -9.41
N ASN A 170 -13.55 -6.86 -9.18
CA ASN A 170 -13.75 -5.82 -8.17
C ASN A 170 -14.32 -4.53 -8.76
N ASP A 171 -15.53 -4.58 -9.31
CA ASP A 171 -16.22 -3.44 -9.94
C ASP A 171 -16.37 -2.24 -9.00
N ARG A 172 -16.57 -2.50 -7.70
CA ARG A 172 -16.68 -1.46 -6.69
C ARG A 172 -15.35 -0.74 -6.47
N GLY A 173 -14.26 -1.48 -6.40
CA GLY A 173 -12.89 -0.96 -6.32
C GLY A 173 -12.55 -0.16 -7.58
N ARG A 174 -12.78 -0.75 -8.76
CA ARG A 174 -12.63 -0.07 -10.06
C ARG A 174 -13.33 1.29 -10.08
N SER A 175 -14.61 1.32 -9.76
CA SER A 175 -15.41 2.55 -9.77
C SER A 175 -14.91 3.57 -8.75
N PHE A 176 -14.41 3.12 -7.59
CA PHE A 176 -13.80 3.98 -6.59
C PHE A 176 -12.52 4.64 -7.13
N TYR A 177 -11.61 3.85 -7.71
CA TYR A 177 -10.34 4.35 -8.23
C TYR A 177 -10.51 5.30 -9.42
N GLU A 178 -11.41 4.99 -10.36
CA GLU A 178 -11.72 5.86 -11.50
C GLU A 178 -12.25 7.22 -11.04
N ARG A 179 -13.15 7.25 -10.03
CA ARG A 179 -13.63 8.51 -9.44
C ARG A 179 -12.55 9.30 -8.70
N SER A 180 -11.54 8.61 -8.16
CA SER A 180 -10.36 9.25 -7.56
C SER A 180 -9.35 9.76 -8.61
N GLY A 181 -9.64 9.62 -9.91
CA GLY A 181 -8.79 10.10 -11.00
C GLY A 181 -7.77 9.08 -11.49
N ALA A 182 -7.81 7.83 -11.02
CA ALA A 182 -6.95 6.78 -11.51
C ALA A 182 -7.36 6.32 -12.91
N ARG A 183 -6.38 6.09 -13.78
CA ARG A 183 -6.59 5.42 -15.07
C ARG A 183 -6.31 3.92 -14.91
N ILE A 184 -7.28 3.08 -15.32
CA ILE A 184 -7.13 1.63 -15.34
C ILE A 184 -6.68 1.17 -16.73
N PHE A 185 -5.65 0.33 -16.79
CA PHE A 185 -5.07 -0.18 -18.03
C PHE A 185 -5.48 -1.64 -18.25
N GLU A 186 -6.52 -1.87 -19.05
CA GLU A 186 -7.11 -3.21 -19.29
C GLU A 186 -6.22 -4.15 -20.13
N GLU A 187 -5.40 -3.57 -21.00
CA GLU A 187 -4.53 -4.31 -21.92
C GLU A 187 -3.18 -4.69 -21.28
N VAL A 188 -2.97 -4.34 -20.01
CA VAL A 188 -1.76 -4.71 -19.26
C VAL A 188 -2.00 -6.00 -18.50
N ARG A 189 -1.01 -6.89 -18.53
CA ARG A 189 -1.02 -8.14 -17.77
C ARG A 189 0.05 -8.11 -16.69
N ARG A 190 -0.30 -8.53 -15.47
CA ARG A 190 0.66 -8.77 -14.40
C ARG A 190 1.38 -10.09 -14.69
N ALA A 191 2.71 -10.06 -14.68
CA ALA A 191 3.53 -11.27 -14.68
C ALA A 191 4.20 -11.47 -13.32
N ARG A 192 4.45 -12.72 -12.93
CA ARG A 192 5.14 -13.09 -11.68
C ARG A 192 5.97 -14.34 -11.88
N LEU A 193 7.20 -14.30 -11.36
CA LEU A 193 7.93 -15.50 -10.95
C LEU A 193 7.86 -15.52 -9.43
N ASP A 194 7.30 -16.58 -8.85
CA ASP A 194 7.36 -16.81 -7.40
C ASP A 194 8.75 -17.30 -6.99
N GLU A 195 8.98 -17.49 -5.70
CA GLU A 195 10.28 -17.92 -5.17
C GLU A 195 10.80 -19.20 -5.83
N CYS A 196 9.94 -20.19 -6.03
CA CYS A 196 10.29 -21.44 -6.68
C CYS A 196 10.74 -21.20 -8.14
N ALA A 197 9.95 -20.44 -8.90
CA ALA A 197 10.26 -20.13 -10.29
C ALA A 197 11.50 -19.24 -10.45
N ILE A 198 11.75 -18.31 -9.51
CA ILE A 198 12.98 -17.50 -9.44
C ILE A 198 14.20 -18.41 -9.28
N ASN A 199 14.17 -19.31 -8.29
CA ASN A 199 15.28 -20.22 -8.00
C ASN A 199 15.58 -21.13 -9.19
N ALA A 200 14.54 -21.71 -9.80
CA ALA A 200 14.67 -22.58 -10.97
C ALA A 200 15.29 -21.84 -12.17
N LEU A 201 14.88 -20.59 -12.43
CA LEU A 201 15.43 -19.81 -13.54
C LEU A 201 16.90 -19.41 -13.30
N ALA A 202 17.24 -19.05 -12.06
CA ALA A 202 18.61 -18.72 -11.66
C ALA A 202 19.55 -19.91 -11.82
N GLU A 203 19.12 -21.10 -11.38
CA GLU A 203 19.90 -22.33 -11.50
C GLU A 203 20.12 -22.71 -12.98
N LYS A 204 19.08 -22.61 -13.81
CA LYS A 204 19.20 -22.83 -15.26
C LYS A 204 20.23 -21.89 -15.91
N ALA A 205 20.27 -20.62 -15.50
CA ALA A 205 21.24 -19.65 -16.00
C ALA A 205 22.67 -20.01 -15.58
N HIS A 206 22.86 -20.45 -14.33
CA HIS A 206 24.16 -20.89 -13.81
C HIS A 206 24.69 -22.13 -14.55
N ASN A 207 23.85 -23.14 -14.73
CA ASN A 207 24.22 -24.38 -15.42
C ASN A 207 24.60 -24.14 -16.89
N LYS A 208 23.89 -23.25 -17.58
CA LYS A 208 24.25 -22.84 -18.95
C LYS A 208 25.61 -22.12 -19.02
N ALA A 209 25.98 -21.38 -17.98
CA ALA A 209 27.26 -20.69 -17.92
C ALA A 209 28.44 -21.63 -17.61
N MET A 210 28.22 -22.69 -16.82
CA MET A 210 29.25 -23.67 -16.44
C MET A 210 29.49 -24.75 -17.51
N HIS A 211 28.49 -25.05 -18.33
CA HIS A 211 28.60 -25.95 -19.47
C HIS A 211 28.13 -25.25 -20.76
N PRO A 212 28.92 -24.30 -21.31
CA PRO A 212 28.64 -23.75 -22.62
C PRO A 212 28.68 -24.92 -23.60
N THR A 213 27.52 -25.28 -24.12
CA THR A 213 27.41 -26.30 -25.16
C THR A 213 28.29 -25.84 -26.31
N SER A 214 29.30 -26.63 -26.67
CA SER A 214 30.18 -26.38 -27.81
C SER A 214 29.33 -26.40 -29.08
N GLY A 215 28.93 -25.21 -29.53
CA GLY A 215 28.34 -24.96 -30.83
C GLY A 215 29.39 -24.54 -31.83
#